data_AF-A0A8T2B8W0-F1
#
_entry.id   AF-A0A8T2B8W0-F1
#
_cell.length_a   1.000
_cell.length_b   1.000
_cell.length_c   1.000
_cell.angle_alpha   90.00
_cell.angle_beta   90.00
_cell.angle_gamma   90.00
#
_symmetry.space_group_name_H-M   'P 1'
#
loop_
_entity.id
_entity.type
_entity.pdbx_description
1 polymer ?
#
loop_
_entity_poly.entity_id
_entity_poly.type
_entity_poly.pdbx_seq_one_letter_code
_entity_poly.pdbx_strand_id
1 'polypeptide(L)'
;MDPLSVLKDFTIRGDVDKIERVGANYRFGSEYSFPCATETAYRSKSGSLYTLEALVHYVKNQHLKHGEYMQSTVKNSVPAVTLPDRKPLLDYLTGRVASSDSIDYLLLQQQNAQSQKQNEEYRPDQDNSAFVSRENAIEDMEVEDFGKSGEDVDYIMLIRSNERPLKSRDAILQCKNRDFYSVLVNSTKREEERQRIESYQRKDGLVAKSRLMGAEERGIVGFSGGGDDNGYDANPKSKLHFKAGKIGEGVPIILVPSAFQTLITIYNVKEFLEDGVYIPNEVKAKQMKGLKPDCITVQKKFSRDRERVVTAYEVRDKPSALKPDDWDRVVAVFVLGKDWQFKDWPFKDHVEIFNKSKEI
;
A
#
# COMPACT_ATOMS: atom_id res chain seq x y z
N MET A 1 1.00 -23.31 -16.55
CA MET A 1 -0.26 -22.63 -16.19
C MET A 1 -0.77 -23.18 -14.87
N ASP A 2 -1.49 -22.37 -14.09
CA ASP A 2 -2.13 -22.84 -12.87
C ASP A 2 -3.40 -23.69 -13.17
N PRO A 3 -3.83 -24.58 -12.26
CA PRO A 3 -4.95 -25.49 -12.50
C PRO A 3 -6.27 -24.79 -12.82
N LEU A 4 -6.52 -23.60 -12.26
CA LEU A 4 -7.74 -22.84 -12.51
C LEU A 4 -7.77 -22.26 -13.93
N SER A 5 -6.65 -21.70 -14.38
CA SER A 5 -6.51 -21.19 -15.75
C SER A 5 -6.64 -22.30 -16.78
N VAL A 6 -6.04 -23.48 -16.55
CA VAL A 6 -6.20 -24.63 -17.45
C VAL A 6 -7.66 -25.10 -17.49
N LEU A 7 -8.33 -25.19 -16.34
CA LEU A 7 -9.76 -25.54 -16.31
C LEU A 7 -10.62 -24.51 -17.05
N LYS A 8 -10.36 -23.21 -16.88
CA LYS A 8 -11.04 -22.15 -17.61
C LYS A 8 -10.85 -22.30 -19.12
N ASP A 9 -9.63 -22.49 -19.59
CA ASP A 9 -9.33 -22.66 -21.02
C ASP A 9 -10.06 -23.85 -21.63
N PHE A 10 -10.07 -25.00 -20.94
CA PHE A 10 -10.82 -26.18 -21.40
C PHE A 10 -12.33 -25.94 -21.37
N THR A 11 -12.83 -25.18 -20.40
CA THR A 11 -14.25 -24.82 -20.32
C THR A 11 -14.67 -23.89 -21.45
N ILE A 12 -13.84 -22.88 -21.79
CA ILE A 12 -14.08 -21.96 -22.90
C ILE A 12 -14.06 -22.70 -24.25
N ARG A 13 -13.16 -23.67 -24.43
CA ARG A 13 -13.08 -24.49 -25.65
C ARG A 13 -14.20 -25.52 -25.77
N GLY A 14 -14.98 -25.75 -24.71
CA GLY A 14 -15.97 -26.83 -24.67
C GLY A 14 -15.35 -28.23 -24.54
N ASP A 15 -14.10 -28.33 -24.13
CA ASP A 15 -13.31 -29.57 -24.06
C ASP A 15 -13.35 -30.22 -22.66
N VAL A 16 -14.35 -29.89 -21.84
CA VAL A 16 -14.48 -30.38 -20.45
C VAL A 16 -14.58 -31.91 -20.38
N ASP A 17 -15.14 -32.54 -21.42
CA ASP A 17 -15.25 -33.99 -21.53
C ASP A 17 -13.89 -34.69 -21.70
N LYS A 18 -12.87 -33.98 -22.21
CA LYS A 18 -11.49 -34.48 -22.34
C LYS A 18 -10.72 -34.46 -21.01
N ILE A 19 -11.32 -33.97 -19.93
CA ILE A 19 -10.71 -33.97 -18.59
C ILE A 19 -10.96 -35.34 -17.96
N GLU A 20 -9.91 -36.14 -17.85
CA GLU A 20 -9.98 -37.51 -17.33
C GLU A 20 -9.41 -37.59 -15.92
N ARG A 21 -10.09 -38.33 -15.03
CA ARG A 21 -9.55 -38.64 -13.70
C ARG A 21 -8.72 -39.91 -13.81
N VAL A 22 -7.42 -39.80 -13.54
CA VAL A 22 -6.47 -40.93 -13.49
C VAL A 22 -5.95 -41.05 -12.07
N GLY A 23 -6.57 -41.93 -11.28
CA GLY A 23 -6.27 -42.10 -9.85
C GLY A 23 -6.55 -40.82 -9.05
N ALA A 24 -5.51 -40.28 -8.43
CA ALA A 24 -5.56 -39.05 -7.63
C ALA A 24 -5.34 -37.76 -8.45
N ASN A 25 -5.19 -37.84 -9.77
CA ASN A 25 -4.91 -36.69 -10.63
C ASN A 25 -6.00 -36.51 -11.71
N TYR A 26 -6.24 -35.26 -12.10
CA TYR A 26 -6.93 -34.92 -13.34
C TYR A 26 -5.91 -34.65 -14.44
N ARG A 27 -6.13 -35.28 -15.60
CA ARG A 27 -5.39 -35.03 -16.83
C ARG A 27 -6.22 -34.16 -17.77
N PHE A 28 -5.60 -33.10 -18.27
CA PHE A 28 -6.16 -32.17 -19.24
C PHE A 28 -5.45 -32.40 -20.57
N GLY A 29 -5.99 -33.31 -21.38
CA GLY A 29 -5.32 -33.77 -22.60
C GLY A 29 -3.98 -34.45 -22.31
N SER A 30 -2.97 -34.18 -23.14
CA SER A 30 -1.59 -34.67 -22.98
C SER A 30 -0.64 -33.70 -22.29
N GLU A 31 -1.08 -32.46 -22.05
CA GLU A 31 -0.18 -31.35 -21.69
C GLU A 31 -0.12 -31.07 -20.19
N TYR A 32 -1.23 -31.25 -19.47
CA TYR A 32 -1.31 -30.89 -18.05
C TYR A 32 -1.91 -32.01 -17.20
N SER A 33 -1.34 -32.19 -16.00
CA SER A 33 -1.83 -33.12 -14.98
C SER A 33 -1.70 -32.47 -13.61
N PHE A 34 -2.79 -32.48 -12.84
CA PHE A 34 -2.84 -31.88 -11.50
C PHE A 34 -3.52 -32.82 -10.51
N PRO A 35 -3.11 -32.84 -9.23
CA PRO A 35 -3.84 -33.56 -8.18
C PRO A 35 -5.29 -33.09 -8.05
N CYS A 36 -6.21 -34.02 -7.79
CA CYS A 36 -7.63 -33.72 -7.61
C CYS A 36 -7.87 -32.75 -6.43
N ALA A 37 -7.12 -32.95 -5.36
CA ALA A 37 -7.21 -32.17 -4.13
C ALA A 37 -6.48 -30.81 -4.20
N THR A 38 -5.86 -30.46 -5.33
CA THR A 38 -5.17 -29.17 -5.46
C THR A 38 -6.13 -28.01 -5.25
N GLU A 39 -5.84 -27.16 -4.26
CA GLU A 39 -6.57 -25.91 -4.07
C GLU A 39 -6.32 -24.98 -5.25
N THR A 40 -7.38 -24.33 -5.70
CA THR A 40 -7.34 -23.36 -6.79
C THR A 40 -7.35 -21.95 -6.24
N ALA A 41 -7.01 -20.95 -7.06
CA ALA A 41 -7.08 -19.56 -6.63
C ALA A 41 -8.53 -19.06 -6.44
N TYR A 42 -9.57 -19.86 -6.71
CA TYR A 42 -10.95 -19.40 -6.59
C TYR A 42 -11.46 -19.57 -5.16
N ARG A 43 -11.73 -18.45 -4.49
CA ARG A 43 -12.23 -18.35 -3.11
C ARG A 43 -13.76 -18.34 -3.07
N SER A 44 -14.31 -19.22 -2.24
CA SER A 44 -15.74 -19.23 -1.89
C SER A 44 -16.15 -17.97 -1.12
N LYS A 45 -17.45 -17.64 -1.09
CA LYS A 45 -17.95 -16.57 -0.20
C LYS A 45 -17.69 -16.84 1.29
N SER A 46 -17.57 -18.11 1.68
CA SER A 46 -17.20 -18.53 3.03
C SER A 46 -15.71 -18.32 3.36
N GLY A 47 -14.87 -18.00 2.38
CA GLY A 47 -13.46 -17.69 2.57
C GLY A 47 -12.48 -18.84 2.24
N SER A 48 -12.95 -20.08 2.14
CA SER A 48 -12.11 -21.23 1.74
C SER A 48 -11.89 -21.28 0.23
N LEU A 49 -10.74 -21.77 -0.22
CA LEU A 49 -10.45 -22.03 -1.63
C LEU A 49 -11.16 -23.30 -2.11
N TYR A 50 -11.63 -23.29 -3.36
CA TYR A 50 -12.15 -24.50 -3.98
C TYR A 50 -11.02 -25.39 -4.48
N THR A 51 -11.16 -26.69 -4.27
CA THR A 51 -10.30 -27.69 -4.87
C THR A 51 -10.62 -27.88 -6.35
N LEU A 52 -9.64 -28.34 -7.11
CA LEU A 52 -9.79 -28.65 -8.53
C LEU A 52 -10.92 -29.66 -8.77
N GLU A 53 -11.02 -30.68 -7.92
CA GLU A 53 -12.10 -31.68 -8.01
C GLU A 53 -13.49 -31.07 -7.87
N ALA A 54 -13.69 -30.13 -6.95
CA ALA A 54 -14.96 -29.46 -6.76
C ALA A 54 -15.36 -28.65 -8.00
N LEU A 55 -14.40 -27.94 -8.59
CA LEU A 55 -14.63 -27.12 -9.79
C LEU A 55 -14.89 -27.97 -11.03
N VAL A 56 -14.08 -29.02 -11.28
CA VAL A 56 -14.29 -29.94 -12.40
C VAL A 56 -15.65 -30.63 -12.30
N HIS A 57 -16.02 -31.08 -11.10
CA HIS A 57 -17.33 -31.71 -10.88
C HIS A 57 -18.48 -30.74 -11.13
N TYR A 58 -18.33 -29.47 -10.74
CA TYR A 58 -19.32 -28.43 -10.99
C TYR A 58 -19.51 -28.13 -12.48
N VAL A 59 -18.42 -27.93 -13.23
CA VAL A 59 -18.51 -27.60 -14.67
C VAL A 59 -19.15 -28.75 -15.46
N LYS A 60 -18.80 -30.00 -15.16
CA LYS A 60 -19.41 -31.19 -15.80
C LYS A 60 -20.92 -31.32 -15.52
N ASN A 61 -21.36 -30.85 -14.35
CA ASN A 61 -22.74 -30.98 -13.88
C ASN A 61 -23.49 -29.65 -13.81
N GLN A 62 -23.09 -28.65 -14.61
CA GLN A 62 -23.67 -27.30 -14.60
C GLN A 62 -25.17 -27.27 -14.97
N HIS A 63 -25.64 -28.27 -15.70
CA HIS A 63 -27.01 -28.42 -16.16
C HIS A 63 -27.97 -28.88 -15.05
N LEU A 64 -27.45 -29.50 -13.99
CA LEU A 64 -28.25 -30.00 -12.88
C LEU A 64 -28.76 -28.87 -11.99
N LYS A 65 -30.00 -29.02 -11.49
CA LYS A 65 -30.51 -28.12 -10.45
C LYS A 65 -29.67 -28.27 -9.18
N HIS A 66 -29.67 -27.25 -8.32
CA HIS A 66 -28.81 -27.25 -7.13
C HIS A 66 -29.02 -28.48 -6.24
N GLY A 67 -30.26 -28.90 -6.00
CA GLY A 67 -30.56 -30.09 -5.20
C GLY A 67 -29.97 -31.38 -5.78
N GLU A 68 -30.11 -31.60 -7.08
CA GLU A 68 -29.56 -32.76 -7.79
C GLU A 68 -28.03 -32.75 -7.81
N TYR A 69 -27.43 -31.56 -8.01
CA TYR A 69 -25.99 -31.39 -7.90
C TYR A 69 -25.46 -31.74 -6.52
N MET A 70 -26.15 -31.32 -5.44
CA MET A 70 -25.74 -31.66 -4.08
C MET A 70 -25.76 -33.17 -3.84
N GLN A 71 -26.75 -33.87 -4.39
CA GLN A 71 -26.79 -35.34 -4.36
C GLN A 71 -25.62 -35.95 -5.15
N SER A 72 -25.30 -35.39 -6.32
CA SER A 72 -24.14 -35.81 -7.13
C SER A 72 -22.81 -35.62 -6.38
N THR A 73 -22.63 -34.51 -5.65
CA THR A 73 -21.41 -34.27 -4.87
C THR A 73 -21.24 -35.27 -3.74
N VAL A 74 -22.33 -35.63 -3.05
CA VAL A 74 -22.30 -36.66 -1.99
C VAL A 74 -22.01 -38.03 -2.57
N LYS A 75 -22.64 -38.39 -3.70
CA LYS A 75 -22.44 -39.67 -4.37
C LYS A 75 -21.00 -39.87 -4.84
N ASN A 76 -20.35 -38.81 -5.33
CA ASN A 76 -18.99 -38.86 -5.84
C ASN A 76 -17.93 -38.50 -4.78
N SER A 77 -18.34 -38.25 -3.53
CA SER A 77 -17.45 -37.82 -2.43
C SER A 77 -16.60 -36.60 -2.76
N VAL A 78 -17.18 -35.63 -3.48
CA VAL A 78 -16.50 -34.40 -3.91
C VAL A 78 -17.04 -33.19 -3.13
N PRO A 79 -16.19 -32.21 -2.76
CA PRO A 79 -16.68 -30.98 -2.15
C PRO A 79 -17.64 -30.20 -3.08
N ALA A 80 -18.67 -29.61 -2.49
CA ALA A 80 -19.69 -28.89 -3.25
C ALA A 80 -19.37 -27.40 -3.42
N VAL A 81 -19.63 -26.87 -4.62
CA VAL A 81 -19.67 -25.43 -4.87
C VAL A 81 -20.93 -24.84 -4.23
N THR A 82 -20.76 -23.78 -3.45
CA THR A 82 -21.85 -23.16 -2.70
C THR A 82 -22.82 -22.45 -3.65
N LEU A 83 -24.10 -22.39 -3.28
CA LEU A 83 -25.14 -21.78 -4.11
C LEU A 83 -24.81 -20.34 -4.54
N PRO A 84 -24.31 -19.44 -3.66
CA PRO A 84 -23.97 -18.07 -4.05
C PRO A 84 -22.84 -17.98 -5.08
N ASP A 85 -21.92 -18.95 -5.09
CA ASP A 85 -20.74 -18.96 -5.96
C ASP A 85 -21.00 -19.57 -7.33
N ARG A 86 -22.06 -20.37 -7.51
CA ARG A 86 -22.37 -21.07 -8.77
C ARG A 86 -22.34 -20.16 -10.00
N LYS A 87 -23.18 -19.11 -10.01
CA LYS A 87 -23.33 -18.23 -11.16
C LYS A 87 -22.05 -17.41 -11.44
N PRO A 88 -21.45 -16.70 -10.46
CA PRO A 88 -20.20 -15.98 -10.68
C PRO A 88 -19.05 -16.87 -11.16
N LEU A 89 -18.93 -18.07 -10.57
CA LEU A 89 -17.89 -19.04 -10.94
C LEU A 89 -18.08 -19.53 -12.37
N LEU A 90 -19.31 -19.86 -12.75
CA LEU A 90 -19.61 -20.33 -14.10
C LEU A 90 -19.38 -19.23 -15.13
N ASP A 91 -19.81 -17.99 -14.86
CA ASP A 91 -19.59 -16.86 -15.76
C ASP A 91 -18.07 -16.62 -15.95
N TYR A 92 -17.25 -16.84 -14.93
CA TYR A 92 -15.78 -16.77 -15.04
C TYR A 92 -15.17 -17.93 -15.85
N LEU A 93 -15.54 -19.17 -15.53
CA LEU A 93 -15.00 -20.36 -16.20
C LEU A 93 -15.41 -20.46 -17.67
N THR A 94 -16.60 -19.98 -18.02
CA THR A 94 -17.08 -19.91 -19.41
C THR A 94 -16.53 -18.71 -20.18
N GLY A 95 -15.75 -17.83 -19.53
CA GLY A 95 -15.16 -16.64 -20.16
C GLY A 95 -16.15 -15.50 -20.42
N ARG A 96 -17.38 -15.56 -19.88
CA ARG A 96 -18.33 -14.42 -19.92
C ARG A 96 -17.78 -13.21 -19.17
N VAL A 97 -16.98 -13.45 -18.13
CA VAL A 97 -16.19 -12.42 -17.45
C VAL A 97 -14.69 -12.77 -17.51
N ALA A 98 -13.87 -11.75 -17.75
CA ALA A 98 -12.42 -11.92 -17.83
C ALA A 98 -11.79 -12.16 -16.45
N SER A 99 -12.35 -11.55 -15.40
CA SER A 99 -11.85 -11.54 -14.02
C SER A 99 -12.95 -11.79 -13.00
N SER A 100 -12.57 -12.15 -11.76
CA SER A 100 -13.49 -12.32 -10.63
C SER A 100 -12.81 -11.91 -9.33
N ASP A 101 -13.50 -11.12 -8.48
CA ASP A 101 -13.04 -10.70 -7.15
C ASP A 101 -12.80 -11.88 -6.18
N SER A 102 -13.32 -13.06 -6.53
CA SER A 102 -13.09 -14.30 -5.80
C SER A 102 -11.71 -14.91 -6.09
N ILE A 103 -10.95 -14.41 -7.06
CA ILE A 103 -9.63 -14.94 -7.37
C ILE A 103 -8.60 -14.39 -6.37
N ASP A 104 -7.98 -15.29 -5.62
CA ASP A 104 -7.05 -15.01 -4.54
C ASP A 104 -5.82 -15.94 -4.61
N TYR A 105 -4.89 -15.60 -5.50
CA TYR A 105 -3.60 -16.30 -5.61
C TYR A 105 -2.75 -16.19 -4.34
N LEU A 106 -3.03 -15.19 -3.51
CA LEU A 106 -2.27 -14.91 -2.31
C LEU A 106 -2.59 -15.91 -1.20
N LEU A 107 -3.88 -16.15 -0.97
CA LEU A 107 -4.36 -17.17 -0.05
C LEU A 107 -3.82 -18.55 -0.44
N LEU A 108 -3.79 -18.85 -1.75
CA LEU A 108 -3.26 -20.11 -2.27
C LEU A 108 -1.76 -20.28 -1.95
N GLN A 109 -0.96 -19.22 -2.09
CA GLN A 109 0.46 -19.27 -1.73
C GLN A 109 0.67 -19.45 -0.22
N GLN A 110 -0.16 -18.81 0.62
CA GLN A 110 -0.05 -18.94 2.07
C GLN A 110 -0.35 -20.36 2.54
N GLN A 111 -1.42 -20.99 2.02
CA GLN A 111 -1.79 -22.36 2.37
C GLN A 111 -0.71 -23.36 1.94
N ASN A 112 -0.19 -23.23 0.71
CA ASN A 112 0.91 -24.09 0.22
C ASN A 112 2.20 -23.92 1.04
N ALA A 113 2.53 -22.70 1.48
CA ALA A 113 3.70 -22.43 2.32
C ALA A 113 3.56 -23.00 3.75
N GLN A 114 2.33 -23.10 4.27
CA GLN A 114 2.06 -23.74 5.56
C GLN A 114 2.17 -25.27 5.47
N SER A 115 1.67 -25.88 4.39
CA SER A 115 1.80 -27.33 4.16
C SER A 115 3.25 -27.79 3.99
N GLN A 116 4.12 -26.95 3.41
CA GLN A 116 5.55 -27.27 3.31
C GLN A 116 6.27 -27.24 4.67
N LYS A 117 5.85 -26.36 5.59
CA LYS A 117 6.44 -26.29 6.94
C LYS A 117 6.09 -27.47 7.85
N GLN A 118 4.96 -28.15 7.61
CA GLN A 118 4.57 -29.35 8.39
C GLN A 118 5.31 -30.63 7.95
N ASN A 119 5.95 -30.64 6.78
CA ASN A 119 6.71 -31.81 6.30
C ASN A 119 8.21 -31.77 6.64
N GLU A 120 8.73 -30.70 7.24
CA GLU A 120 10.14 -30.60 7.65
C GLU A 120 10.39 -30.96 9.13
N GLU A 121 9.37 -31.29 9.90
CA GLU A 121 9.51 -31.60 11.33
C GLU A 121 9.68 -33.11 11.58
N TYR A 122 10.75 -33.71 11.03
CA TYR A 122 11.54 -34.79 11.64
C TYR A 122 12.74 -35.15 10.74
N ARG A 123 13.88 -34.52 10.99
CA ARG A 123 15.18 -35.09 10.63
C ARG A 123 16.16 -34.77 11.76
N PRO A 124 16.47 -35.71 12.67
CA PRO A 124 17.58 -35.52 13.58
C PRO A 124 18.87 -35.58 12.75
N ASP A 125 19.80 -34.72 13.11
CA ASP A 125 21.18 -34.65 12.63
C ASP A 125 21.40 -33.94 11.28
N GLN A 126 21.68 -32.64 11.34
CA GLN A 126 23.01 -32.13 10.97
C GLN A 126 23.22 -30.65 11.31
N ASP A 127 24.40 -30.44 11.91
CA ASP A 127 25.13 -29.26 12.33
C ASP A 127 24.62 -27.83 12.11
N ASN A 128 24.72 -27.13 13.23
CA ASN A 128 24.53 -25.72 13.47
C ASN A 128 25.86 -24.99 13.16
N SER A 129 26.09 -24.51 11.93
CA SER A 129 27.17 -23.55 11.66
C SER A 129 27.00 -22.77 10.35
N ALA A 130 26.37 -21.59 10.41
CA ALA A 130 26.67 -20.47 9.52
C ALA A 130 25.96 -19.19 10.01
N PHE A 131 26.23 -18.81 11.25
CA PHE A 131 26.04 -17.43 11.72
C PHE A 131 27.42 -16.77 11.67
N VAL A 132 27.82 -16.23 10.53
CA VAL A 132 28.96 -15.30 10.47
C VAL A 132 28.65 -14.16 9.51
N SER A 133 28.55 -12.99 10.14
CA SER A 133 28.74 -11.64 9.67
C SER A 133 29.45 -11.47 8.33
N ARG A 134 28.89 -10.62 7.46
CA ARG A 134 29.66 -9.89 6.45
C ARG A 134 29.09 -8.48 6.26
N GLU A 135 29.24 -7.67 7.30
CA GLU A 135 29.41 -6.23 7.16
C GLU A 135 30.86 -5.97 6.72
N ASN A 136 31.04 -5.01 5.81
CA ASN A 136 32.31 -4.48 5.29
C ASN A 136 33.04 -5.33 4.23
N ALA A 137 32.69 -5.10 2.97
CA ALA A 137 33.61 -5.12 1.82
C ALA A 137 32.98 -4.28 0.68
N ILE A 138 33.10 -2.96 0.78
CA ILE A 138 32.99 -2.05 -0.37
C ILE A 138 34.40 -1.51 -0.56
N GLU A 139 35.18 -2.19 -1.38
CA GLU A 139 36.39 -1.63 -2.00
C GLU A 139 36.34 -2.00 -3.48
N ASP A 140 36.33 -0.94 -4.29
CA ASP A 140 36.87 -0.81 -5.63
C ASP A 140 36.83 -2.03 -6.54
N MET A 141 35.86 -2.03 -7.47
CA MET A 141 36.04 -2.71 -8.74
C MET A 141 35.72 -1.75 -9.87
N GLU A 142 36.77 -1.44 -10.61
CA GLU A 142 36.85 -0.53 -11.73
C GLU A 142 35.86 -0.91 -12.84
N VAL A 143 35.41 0.11 -13.58
CA VAL A 143 34.56 -0.02 -14.75
C VAL A 143 35.41 -0.64 -15.88
N GLU A 144 35.41 -1.96 -15.99
CA GLU A 144 35.99 -2.66 -17.15
C GLU A 144 34.92 -2.94 -18.23
N ASP A 145 35.12 -2.23 -19.33
CA ASP A 145 34.93 -2.58 -20.74
C ASP A 145 33.90 -3.65 -21.14
N PHE A 146 32.93 -3.20 -21.94
CA PHE A 146 31.89 -3.98 -22.61
C PHE A 146 32.53 -4.90 -23.68
N GLY A 147 32.86 -6.14 -23.31
CA GLY A 147 33.55 -7.00 -24.27
C GLY A 147 33.67 -8.48 -23.96
N LYS A 148 32.75 -9.14 -23.25
CA LYS A 148 32.67 -10.62 -23.26
C LYS A 148 31.23 -11.12 -23.32
N SER A 149 30.89 -11.71 -24.45
CA SER A 149 29.72 -12.54 -24.67
C SER A 149 29.79 -13.79 -23.78
N GLY A 150 28.79 -14.00 -22.92
CA GLY A 150 28.50 -15.34 -22.39
C GLY A 150 28.27 -15.51 -20.88
N GLU A 151 27.91 -14.49 -20.11
CA GLU A 151 27.28 -14.73 -18.80
C GLU A 151 25.76 -14.76 -18.97
N ASP A 152 25.17 -15.94 -18.80
CA ASP A 152 23.73 -16.12 -18.61
C ASP A 152 23.34 -15.32 -17.36
N VAL A 153 22.97 -14.06 -17.55
CA VAL A 153 22.31 -13.28 -16.49
C VAL A 153 21.01 -14.02 -16.22
N ASP A 154 20.95 -14.74 -15.10
CA ASP A 154 19.72 -15.40 -14.67
C ASP A 154 18.71 -14.31 -14.29
N TYR A 155 17.98 -13.85 -15.29
CA TYR A 155 16.95 -12.84 -15.16
C TYR A 155 15.88 -13.28 -14.16
N ILE A 156 15.66 -14.59 -13.98
CA ILE A 156 14.73 -15.10 -12.98
C ILE A 156 15.31 -14.88 -11.57
N MET A 157 16.60 -15.09 -11.36
CA MET A 157 17.26 -14.74 -10.10
C MET A 157 17.23 -13.24 -9.83
N LEU A 158 17.45 -12.41 -10.85
CA LEU A 158 17.41 -10.95 -10.76
C LEU A 158 15.98 -10.42 -10.47
N ILE A 159 14.96 -11.08 -11.03
CA ILE A 159 13.56 -10.77 -10.75
C ILE A 159 13.18 -11.22 -9.33
N ARG A 160 13.50 -12.46 -8.95
CA ARG A 160 13.17 -13.00 -7.61
C ARG A 160 13.86 -12.26 -6.47
N SER A 161 15.07 -11.74 -6.70
CA SER A 161 15.80 -10.92 -5.72
C SER A 161 15.19 -9.51 -5.55
N ASN A 162 14.42 -9.03 -6.53
CA ASN A 162 13.74 -7.74 -6.49
C ASN A 162 12.21 -7.84 -6.28
N GLU A 163 11.63 -9.04 -6.42
CA GLU A 163 10.20 -9.28 -6.25
C GLU A 163 9.74 -9.09 -4.80
N ARG A 164 8.60 -8.40 -4.65
CA ARG A 164 7.95 -8.17 -3.36
C ARG A 164 6.63 -8.94 -3.32
N PRO A 165 6.59 -10.15 -2.76
CA PRO A 165 5.34 -10.89 -2.60
C PRO A 165 4.46 -10.15 -1.58
N LEU A 166 3.34 -9.59 -2.07
CA LEU A 166 2.38 -8.82 -1.28
C LEU A 166 1.51 -9.75 -0.42
N LYS A 167 2.10 -10.34 0.64
CA LYS A 167 1.51 -11.34 1.55
C LYS A 167 0.17 -10.96 2.19
N SER A 168 -0.18 -9.68 2.23
CA SER A 168 -1.48 -9.18 2.69
C SER A 168 -1.71 -7.79 2.10
N ARG A 169 -2.94 -7.28 2.16
CA ARG A 169 -3.22 -5.89 1.77
C ARG A 169 -2.35 -4.91 2.56
N ASP A 170 -2.03 -5.25 3.80
CA ASP A 170 -1.12 -4.53 4.70
C ASP A 170 0.35 -4.61 4.25
N ALA A 171 0.74 -5.70 3.60
CA ALA A 171 2.10 -5.90 3.08
C ALA A 171 2.44 -4.96 1.91
N ILE A 172 1.44 -4.34 1.28
CA ILE A 172 1.62 -3.26 0.29
C ILE A 172 2.38 -2.08 0.91
N LEU A 173 2.20 -1.84 2.21
CA LEU A 173 2.80 -0.73 2.93
C LEU A 173 4.06 -1.12 3.72
N GLN A 174 4.45 -2.41 3.74
CA GLN A 174 5.60 -2.90 4.52
C GLN A 174 6.80 -3.24 3.62
N CYS A 175 7.92 -2.56 3.82
CA CYS A 175 9.21 -2.90 3.18
C CYS A 175 10.13 -3.57 4.21
N LYS A 176 10.34 -4.88 4.12
CA LYS A 176 11.14 -5.64 5.11
C LYS A 176 12.66 -5.50 4.94
N ASN A 177 13.12 -5.20 3.73
CA ASN A 177 14.56 -5.15 3.38
C ASN A 177 15.02 -3.75 2.93
N ARG A 178 14.12 -2.77 2.95
CA ARG A 178 14.44 -1.36 2.73
C ARG A 178 13.71 -0.58 3.80
N ASP A 179 14.44 0.01 4.71
CA ASP A 179 13.92 1.14 5.45
C ASP A 179 14.08 2.40 4.59
N PHE A 180 13.19 3.36 4.79
CA PHE A 180 13.48 4.73 4.35
C PHE A 180 14.34 5.44 5.38
N TYR A 181 14.86 4.75 6.40
CA TYR A 181 15.66 5.37 7.45
C TYR A 181 17.00 5.82 6.88
N SER A 182 17.68 5.02 6.06
CA SER A 182 18.90 5.47 5.37
C SER A 182 18.65 6.66 4.43
N VAL A 183 17.53 6.66 3.70
CA VAL A 183 17.13 7.77 2.81
C VAL A 183 16.77 9.02 3.62
N LEU A 184 16.04 8.86 4.72
CA LEU A 184 15.65 9.91 5.66
C LEU A 184 16.90 10.49 6.32
N VAL A 185 17.77 9.65 6.88
CA VAL A 185 19.05 10.02 7.50
C VAL A 185 19.98 10.69 6.50
N ASN A 186 20.05 10.24 5.25
CA ASN A 186 20.85 10.90 4.22
C ASN A 186 20.23 12.23 3.77
N SER A 187 18.89 12.32 3.71
CA SER A 187 18.20 13.58 3.44
C SER A 187 18.40 14.60 4.56
N THR A 188 18.46 14.15 5.83
CA THR A 188 18.73 15.01 6.98
C THR A 188 20.23 15.27 7.17
N LYS A 189 21.13 14.36 6.82
CA LYS A 189 22.59 14.57 6.87
C LYS A 189 23.04 15.60 5.86
N ARG A 190 22.51 15.57 4.63
CA ARG A 190 22.82 16.59 3.62
C ARG A 190 22.35 17.98 4.09
N GLU A 191 21.23 18.02 4.79
CA GLU A 191 20.70 19.23 5.44
C GLU A 191 21.56 19.68 6.64
N GLU A 192 21.97 18.76 7.53
CA GLU A 192 22.85 19.03 8.67
C GLU A 192 24.27 19.45 8.23
N GLU A 193 24.81 18.85 7.18
CA GLU A 193 26.13 19.18 6.63
C GLU A 193 26.10 20.52 5.90
N ARG A 194 25.00 20.84 5.20
CA ARG A 194 24.74 22.18 4.66
C ARG A 194 24.64 23.23 5.78
N GLN A 195 23.96 22.92 6.88
CA GLN A 195 23.92 23.79 8.07
C GLN A 195 25.29 23.93 8.75
N ARG A 196 26.10 22.86 8.76
CA ARG A 196 27.48 22.87 9.28
C ARG A 196 28.38 23.74 8.41
N ILE A 197 28.32 23.61 7.09
CA ILE A 197 29.08 24.45 6.14
C ILE A 197 28.63 25.91 6.22
N GLU A 198 27.32 26.19 6.30
CA GLU A 198 26.80 27.56 6.46
C GLU A 198 27.17 28.18 7.82
N SER A 199 27.26 27.39 8.90
CA SER A 199 27.74 27.88 10.20
C SER A 199 29.26 28.12 10.23
N TYR A 200 30.04 27.30 9.51
CA TYR A 200 31.47 27.56 9.25
C TYR A 200 31.66 28.80 8.38
N GLN A 201 30.88 29.00 7.31
CA GLN A 201 30.91 30.21 6.49
C GLN A 201 30.43 31.46 7.24
N ARG A 202 29.49 31.35 8.17
CA ARG A 202 29.12 32.46 9.06
C ARG A 202 30.24 32.80 10.06
N LYS A 203 31.00 31.81 10.55
CA LYS A 203 32.19 32.06 11.38
C LYS A 203 33.33 32.70 10.57
N ASP A 204 33.62 32.21 9.37
CA ASP A 204 34.64 32.80 8.49
C ASP A 204 34.22 34.17 7.94
N GLY A 205 32.94 34.37 7.65
CA GLY A 205 32.37 35.66 7.26
C GLY A 205 32.39 36.69 8.39
N LEU A 206 32.26 36.28 9.66
CA LEU A 206 32.47 37.12 10.84
C LEU A 206 33.94 37.55 10.98
N VAL A 207 34.89 36.66 10.67
CA VAL A 207 36.33 36.96 10.65
C VAL A 207 36.69 37.89 9.48
N ALA A 208 36.10 37.70 8.29
CA ALA A 208 36.28 38.56 7.13
C ALA A 208 35.66 39.96 7.34
N LYS A 209 34.48 40.04 7.97
CA LYS A 209 33.81 41.30 8.29
C LYS A 209 34.55 42.10 9.37
N SER A 210 35.21 41.42 10.32
CA SER A 210 36.08 42.07 11.31
C SER A 210 37.35 42.68 10.67
N ARG A 211 37.85 42.11 9.57
CA ARG A 211 38.98 42.66 8.81
C ARG A 211 38.59 43.81 7.87
N LEU A 212 37.36 43.80 7.35
CA LEU A 212 36.87 44.84 6.44
C LEU A 212 36.40 46.11 7.19
N MET A 213 35.99 46.00 8.45
CA MET A 213 35.49 47.11 9.27
C MET A 213 36.58 47.88 10.04
N GLY A 214 37.85 47.76 9.63
CA GLY A 214 39.00 48.39 10.30
C GLY A 214 39.72 49.50 9.52
N ALA A 215 39.26 49.88 8.32
CA ALA A 215 40.06 50.72 7.42
C ALA A 215 39.44 52.05 6.96
N GLU A 216 38.16 52.34 7.21
CA GLU A 216 37.50 53.61 6.84
C GLU A 216 36.43 53.90 7.90
N GLU A 217 36.31 55.04 8.58
CA GLU A 217 36.92 56.35 8.47
C GLU A 217 36.62 57.09 9.79
N ARG A 218 37.63 57.80 10.32
CA ARG A 218 37.49 58.85 11.33
C ARG A 218 36.78 60.04 10.68
N GLY A 219 35.69 60.55 11.26
CA GLY A 219 35.36 61.97 11.03
C GLY A 219 33.92 62.45 11.24
N ILE A 220 33.68 63.04 12.42
CA ILE A 220 33.04 64.37 12.63
C ILE A 220 31.50 64.53 12.44
N VAL A 221 30.82 64.49 13.61
CA VAL A 221 29.80 65.41 14.22
C VAL A 221 28.88 66.31 13.36
N GLY A 222 27.58 66.36 13.75
CA GLY A 222 26.80 67.62 13.73
C GLY A 222 25.26 67.60 13.62
N PHE A 223 24.56 67.51 14.76
CA PHE A 223 23.30 68.17 15.19
C PHE A 223 21.98 68.22 14.37
N SER A 224 20.93 67.69 15.03
CA SER A 224 19.57 68.22 15.30
C SER A 224 18.47 68.33 14.24
N GLY A 225 17.30 67.75 14.59
CA GLY A 225 16.01 68.45 14.47
C GLY A 225 14.80 67.61 14.05
N GLY A 226 13.82 67.49 14.95
CA GLY A 226 12.38 67.47 14.63
C GLY A 226 11.76 66.13 14.26
N GLY A 227 10.95 65.59 15.16
CA GLY A 227 10.17 64.38 14.92
C GLY A 227 8.96 64.60 14.03
N ASP A 228 8.55 63.51 13.38
CA ASP A 228 7.16 63.26 12.97
C ASP A 228 6.87 61.78 13.28
N ASP A 229 5.89 61.60 14.15
CA ASP A 229 5.25 60.34 14.50
C ASP A 229 4.48 59.83 13.28
N ASN A 230 4.99 58.77 12.65
CA ASN A 230 4.22 57.96 11.71
C ASN A 230 4.65 56.50 11.86
N GLY A 231 3.85 55.78 12.66
CA GLY A 231 3.92 54.35 12.85
C GLY A 231 3.93 53.60 11.52
N TYR A 232 5.09 53.08 11.21
CA TYR A 232 5.45 51.99 10.32
C TYR A 232 4.29 51.02 10.07
N ASP A 233 3.84 51.08 8.82
CA ASP A 233 2.96 50.17 8.13
C ASP A 233 3.40 48.71 8.35
N ALA A 234 2.44 47.87 8.68
CA ALA A 234 2.64 46.47 8.95
C ALA A 234 3.03 45.75 7.66
N ASN A 235 4.28 45.26 7.64
CA ASN A 235 4.76 44.06 6.94
C ASN A 235 3.78 43.46 5.90
N PRO A 236 4.08 43.52 4.58
CA PRO A 236 3.22 42.90 3.58
C PRO A 236 3.26 41.39 3.76
N LYS A 237 2.18 40.84 4.36
CA LYS A 237 1.92 39.40 4.40
C LYS A 237 2.05 38.85 2.97
N SER A 238 3.02 37.96 2.77
CA SER A 238 3.18 37.19 1.54
C SER A 238 1.93 36.30 1.35
N LYS A 239 0.98 36.81 0.56
CA LYS A 239 -0.14 36.01 0.04
C LYS A 239 0.44 34.91 -0.84
N LEU A 240 0.48 33.68 -0.31
CA LEU A 240 0.72 32.49 -1.11
C LEU A 240 -0.50 32.26 -2.00
N HIS A 241 -0.36 32.70 -3.25
CA HIS A 241 -1.34 32.47 -4.30
C HIS A 241 -1.20 31.04 -4.80
N PHE A 242 -1.74 30.07 -4.07
CA PHE A 242 -2.16 28.83 -4.71
C PHE A 242 -3.47 29.15 -5.45
N LYS A 243 -3.45 29.02 -6.78
CA LYS A 243 -4.71 28.87 -7.55
C LYS A 243 -5.32 27.53 -7.15
N ALA A 244 -6.05 27.53 -6.04
CA ALA A 244 -6.92 26.46 -5.57
C ALA A 244 -8.21 27.16 -5.14
N GLY A 245 -9.35 26.74 -5.69
CA GLY A 245 -10.64 27.31 -5.36
C GLY A 245 -10.86 27.29 -3.84
N LYS A 246 -11.29 28.44 -3.29
CA LYS A 246 -11.75 28.68 -1.91
C LYS A 246 -11.75 27.45 -0.99
N ILE A 247 -10.58 27.07 -0.47
CA ILE A 247 -10.53 26.17 0.70
C ILE A 247 -10.91 27.04 1.90
N GLY A 248 -11.89 26.62 2.68
CA GLY A 248 -12.43 27.40 3.80
C GLY A 248 -11.36 27.80 4.83
N GLU A 249 -11.58 28.89 5.55
CA GLU A 249 -10.70 29.35 6.63
C GLU A 249 -10.75 28.34 7.81
N GLY A 250 -9.65 27.62 8.06
CA GLY A 250 -9.57 26.65 9.15
C GLY A 250 -8.54 25.53 8.93
N VAL A 251 -8.44 24.61 9.89
CA VAL A 251 -7.53 23.45 9.78
C VAL A 251 -8.05 22.50 8.68
N PRO A 252 -7.24 22.06 7.71
CA PRO A 252 -7.70 21.15 6.66
C PRO A 252 -8.15 19.79 7.22
N ILE A 253 -9.17 19.19 6.62
CA ILE A 253 -9.77 17.92 7.04
C ILE A 253 -9.38 16.79 6.09
N ILE A 254 -9.01 15.64 6.65
CA ILE A 254 -8.87 14.36 5.95
C ILE A 254 -10.00 13.45 6.42
N LEU A 255 -10.77 12.91 5.47
CA LEU A 255 -11.80 11.92 5.77
C LEU A 255 -11.24 10.51 5.64
N VAL A 256 -11.54 9.65 6.61
CA VAL A 256 -11.21 8.22 6.56
C VAL A 256 -12.47 7.36 6.66
N PRO A 257 -12.49 6.13 6.12
CA PRO A 257 -13.64 5.26 6.25
C PRO A 257 -13.89 4.88 7.72
N SER A 258 -15.16 4.89 8.14
CA SER A 258 -15.56 4.37 9.44
C SER A 258 -15.58 2.83 9.50
N ALA A 259 -15.48 2.15 8.35
CA ALA A 259 -15.55 0.69 8.29
C ALA A 259 -14.25 0.08 8.83
N PHE A 260 -14.35 -0.70 9.92
CA PHE A 260 -13.18 -1.28 10.60
C PHE A 260 -12.31 -2.20 9.73
N GLN A 261 -12.86 -2.67 8.61
CA GLN A 261 -12.22 -3.58 7.67
C GLN A 261 -11.29 -2.86 6.66
N THR A 262 -11.20 -1.52 6.67
CA THR A 262 -10.26 -0.76 5.82
C THR A 262 -8.85 -0.74 6.39
N LEU A 263 -7.83 -0.54 5.55
CA LEU A 263 -6.43 -0.48 6.02
C LEU A 263 -6.25 0.69 6.95
N ILE A 264 -6.61 1.87 6.46
CA ILE A 264 -6.50 3.12 7.18
C ILE A 264 -7.86 3.47 7.76
N THR A 265 -7.88 3.68 9.07
CA THR A 265 -9.05 4.11 9.83
C THR A 265 -8.61 5.19 10.81
N ILE A 266 -9.56 5.77 11.54
CA ILE A 266 -9.24 6.73 12.59
C ILE A 266 -8.33 6.14 13.69
N TYR A 267 -8.21 4.82 13.81
CA TYR A 267 -7.38 4.20 14.84
C TYR A 267 -5.87 4.23 14.57
N ASN A 268 -5.46 4.22 13.30
CA ASN A 268 -4.05 4.03 12.90
C ASN A 268 -3.54 5.11 11.93
N VAL A 269 -4.42 6.00 11.46
CA VAL A 269 -4.08 7.06 10.52
C VAL A 269 -2.98 8.00 11.03
N LYS A 270 -2.89 8.19 12.35
CA LYS A 270 -1.90 9.10 12.93
C LYS A 270 -0.48 8.58 12.71
N GLU A 271 -0.18 7.37 13.17
CA GLU A 271 1.15 6.76 13.02
C GLU A 271 1.48 6.53 11.54
N PHE A 272 0.45 6.25 10.74
CA PHE A 272 0.64 6.10 9.30
C PHE A 272 1.03 7.42 8.62
N LEU A 273 0.31 8.51 8.89
CA LEU A 273 0.57 9.79 8.22
C LEU A 273 1.75 10.56 8.82
N GLU A 274 1.96 10.52 10.14
CA GLU A 274 3.08 11.22 10.79
C GLU A 274 4.39 10.43 10.60
N ASP A 275 4.41 9.18 11.05
CA ASP A 275 5.63 8.37 11.17
C ASP A 275 5.86 7.47 9.94
N GLY A 276 4.88 7.32 9.06
CA GLY A 276 4.96 6.37 7.94
C GLY A 276 4.85 4.91 8.37
N VAL A 277 4.35 4.65 9.57
CA VAL A 277 4.27 3.31 10.16
C VAL A 277 2.84 2.80 10.12
N TYR A 278 2.61 1.71 9.37
CA TYR A 278 1.32 1.04 9.35
C TYR A 278 1.17 0.09 10.55
N ILE A 279 0.11 0.28 11.33
CA ILE A 279 -0.27 -0.59 12.45
C ILE A 279 -1.69 -1.11 12.19
N PRO A 280 -1.94 -2.43 12.26
CA PRO A 280 -3.28 -2.99 12.05
C PRO A 280 -4.32 -2.45 13.04
N ASN A 281 -5.55 -2.23 12.55
CA ASN A 281 -6.64 -1.67 13.35
C ASN A 281 -6.92 -2.47 14.63
N GLU A 282 -6.83 -3.80 14.57
CA GLU A 282 -7.08 -4.69 15.72
C GLU A 282 -6.12 -4.42 16.88
N VAL A 283 -4.86 -4.13 16.56
CA VAL A 283 -3.82 -3.81 17.55
C VAL A 283 -4.13 -2.46 18.21
N LYS A 284 -4.44 -1.44 17.40
CA LYS A 284 -4.79 -0.11 17.89
C LYS A 284 -6.10 -0.07 18.68
N ALA A 285 -7.13 -0.77 18.21
CA ALA A 285 -8.41 -0.86 18.90
C ALA A 285 -8.29 -1.52 20.27
N LYS A 286 -7.47 -2.59 20.39
CA LYS A 286 -7.16 -3.23 21.67
C LYS A 286 -6.41 -2.28 22.61
N GLN A 287 -5.40 -1.57 22.11
CA GLN A 287 -4.64 -0.57 22.91
C GLN A 287 -5.54 0.56 23.42
N MET A 288 -6.48 1.04 22.60
CA MET A 288 -7.45 2.07 22.98
C MET A 288 -8.64 1.54 23.79
N LYS A 289 -8.64 0.25 24.20
CA LYS A 289 -9.75 -0.39 24.92
C LYS A 289 -11.12 -0.24 24.21
N GLY A 290 -11.11 -0.18 22.88
CA GLY A 290 -12.32 0.00 22.07
C GLY A 290 -12.90 1.42 22.05
N LEU A 291 -12.29 2.40 22.74
CA LEU A 291 -12.72 3.79 22.66
C LEU A 291 -12.34 4.36 21.29
N LYS A 292 -13.36 4.74 20.52
CA LYS A 292 -13.19 5.31 19.19
C LYS A 292 -13.13 6.84 19.30
N PRO A 293 -12.01 7.48 18.91
CA PRO A 293 -11.95 8.94 18.86
C PRO A 293 -12.85 9.47 17.74
N ASP A 294 -13.50 10.60 17.96
CA ASP A 294 -14.33 11.27 16.94
C ASP A 294 -13.50 12.15 15.99
N CYS A 295 -12.34 12.62 16.44
CA CYS A 295 -11.41 13.44 15.68
C CYS A 295 -9.98 13.20 16.15
N ILE A 296 -9.03 13.15 15.21
CA ILE A 296 -7.59 13.06 15.50
C ILE A 296 -6.86 14.19 14.77
N THR A 297 -5.95 14.87 15.44
CA THR A 297 -5.04 15.82 14.78
C THR A 297 -3.77 15.10 14.33
N VAL A 298 -3.41 15.30 13.07
CA VAL A 298 -2.19 14.80 12.43
C VAL A 298 -1.32 15.98 12.02
N GLN A 299 -0.03 15.96 12.35
CA GLN A 299 0.92 16.99 11.97
C GLN A 299 1.91 16.45 10.94
N LYS A 300 1.91 17.03 9.74
CA LYS A 300 2.89 16.69 8.71
C LYS A 300 3.90 17.82 8.53
N LYS A 301 5.18 17.48 8.62
CA LYS A 301 6.29 18.38 8.28
C LYS A 301 6.58 18.23 6.79
N PHE A 302 6.28 19.25 6.01
CA PHE A 302 6.67 19.27 4.60
C PHE A 302 8.05 19.92 4.49
N SER A 303 9.05 19.16 4.08
CA SER A 303 10.35 19.71 3.71
C SER A 303 10.32 20.03 2.22
N ARG A 304 9.70 21.15 1.86
CA ARG A 304 9.95 21.78 0.56
C ARG A 304 11.00 22.86 0.79
N ASP A 305 11.99 22.87 -0.11
CA ASP A 305 13.13 23.78 -0.14
C ASP A 305 12.75 25.16 0.43
N ARG A 306 13.42 25.54 1.53
CA ARG A 306 13.47 26.87 2.14
C ARG A 306 12.53 27.22 3.30
N GLU A 307 11.46 26.48 3.60
CA GLU A 307 10.64 26.75 4.79
C GLU A 307 10.00 25.48 5.37
N ARG A 308 10.38 25.08 6.61
CA ARG A 308 9.78 23.95 7.30
C ARG A 308 8.38 24.32 7.79
N VAL A 309 7.38 24.20 6.92
CA VAL A 309 5.97 24.39 7.29
C VAL A 309 5.44 23.08 7.88
N VAL A 310 5.10 23.12 9.18
CA VAL A 310 4.33 22.05 9.84
C VAL A 310 2.86 22.35 9.62
N THR A 311 2.17 21.50 8.86
CA THR A 311 0.72 21.64 8.64
C THR A 311 -0.01 20.61 9.50
N ALA A 312 -0.97 21.09 10.29
CA ALA A 312 -1.89 20.23 11.03
C ALA A 312 -3.11 19.89 10.16
N TYR A 313 -3.61 18.67 10.30
CA TYR A 313 -4.81 18.16 9.65
C TYR A 313 -5.73 17.57 10.71
N GLU A 314 -7.03 17.79 10.58
CA GLU A 314 -8.06 17.08 11.34
C GLU A 314 -8.47 15.83 10.58
N VAL A 315 -8.42 14.67 11.22
CA VAL A 315 -8.89 13.41 10.66
C VAL A 315 -10.21 13.04 11.31
N ARG A 316 -11.25 12.85 10.49
CA ARG A 316 -12.59 12.43 10.93
C ARG A 316 -13.10 11.28 10.08
N ASP A 317 -14.05 10.52 10.62
CA ASP A 317 -14.57 9.33 9.95
C ASP A 317 -16.11 9.26 9.88
N LYS A 318 -16.80 10.24 10.46
CA LYS A 318 -18.26 10.41 10.41
C LYS A 318 -18.61 11.61 9.54
N PRO A 319 -18.91 11.41 8.24
CA PRO A 319 -19.38 12.48 7.36
C PRO A 319 -20.59 13.24 7.91
N SER A 320 -21.49 12.52 8.59
CA SER A 320 -22.71 13.08 9.20
C SER A 320 -22.44 14.07 10.34
N ALA A 321 -21.22 14.11 10.88
CA ALA A 321 -20.83 15.05 11.94
C ALA A 321 -20.19 16.34 11.39
N LEU A 322 -19.97 16.44 10.08
CA LEU A 322 -19.41 17.64 9.44
C LEU A 322 -20.50 18.68 9.20
N LYS A 323 -20.20 19.93 9.54
CA LYS A 323 -21.04 21.08 9.16
C LYS A 323 -20.89 21.37 7.67
N PRO A 324 -21.85 22.05 7.02
CA PRO A 324 -21.73 22.47 5.62
C PRO A 324 -20.40 23.17 5.29
N ASP A 325 -19.96 24.10 6.14
CA ASP A 325 -18.70 24.84 5.96
C ASP A 325 -17.45 23.97 6.15
N ASP A 326 -17.55 22.85 6.88
CA ASP A 326 -16.43 21.94 7.08
C ASP A 326 -16.07 21.18 5.79
N TRP A 327 -17.04 21.00 4.90
CA TRP A 327 -16.83 20.31 3.63
C TRP A 327 -15.90 21.06 2.67
N ASP A 328 -15.87 22.40 2.74
CA ASP A 328 -14.91 23.23 1.99
C ASP A 328 -13.48 23.10 2.54
N ARG A 329 -13.30 22.53 3.74
CA ARG A 329 -11.99 22.24 4.34
C ARG A 329 -11.51 20.81 4.08
N VAL A 330 -12.33 19.95 3.46
CA VAL A 330 -11.94 18.56 3.15
C VAL A 330 -10.96 18.56 1.98
N VAL A 331 -9.71 18.20 2.26
CA VAL A 331 -8.61 18.25 1.26
C VAL A 331 -8.26 16.88 0.68
N ALA A 332 -8.57 15.80 1.40
CA ALA A 332 -8.33 14.42 0.98
C ALA A 332 -9.34 13.48 1.62
N VAL A 333 -9.65 12.39 0.93
CA VAL A 333 -10.52 11.34 1.45
C VAL A 333 -9.98 9.96 1.10
N PHE A 334 -9.90 9.09 2.10
CA PHE A 334 -9.71 7.66 1.91
C PHE A 334 -11.07 7.00 1.67
N VAL A 335 -11.15 6.18 0.62
CA VAL A 335 -12.41 5.55 0.21
C VAL A 335 -12.30 4.03 0.18
N LEU A 336 -13.44 3.37 0.43
CA LEU A 336 -13.60 1.92 0.35
C LEU A 336 -13.92 1.47 -1.08
N GLY A 337 -14.38 2.40 -1.92
CA GLY A 337 -14.79 2.12 -3.31
C GLY A 337 -16.19 1.51 -3.43
N LYS A 338 -17.07 1.75 -2.46
CA LYS A 338 -18.48 1.32 -2.50
C LYS A 338 -19.41 2.52 -2.56
N ASP A 339 -20.36 2.52 -3.47
CA ASP A 339 -21.27 3.65 -3.72
C ASP A 339 -22.02 4.12 -2.47
N TRP A 340 -22.41 3.18 -1.60
CA TRP A 340 -23.15 3.50 -0.37
C TRP A 340 -22.36 4.40 0.60
N GLN A 341 -21.03 4.46 0.48
CA GLN A 341 -20.18 5.32 1.32
C GLN A 341 -20.51 6.81 1.16
N PHE A 342 -20.98 7.21 -0.03
CA PHE A 342 -21.18 8.61 -0.41
C PHE A 342 -22.61 9.11 -0.19
N LYS A 343 -23.51 8.27 0.34
CA LYS A 343 -24.94 8.57 0.44
C LYS A 343 -25.26 9.83 1.26
N ASP A 344 -24.48 10.08 2.31
CA ASP A 344 -24.69 11.20 3.25
C ASP A 344 -23.75 12.38 2.99
N TRP A 345 -23.17 12.47 1.80
CA TRP A 345 -22.24 13.53 1.43
C TRP A 345 -22.98 14.64 0.66
N PRO A 346 -22.54 15.90 0.73
CA PRO A 346 -23.23 17.03 0.10
C PRO A 346 -23.08 17.08 -1.44
N PHE A 347 -22.50 16.06 -2.05
CA PHE A 347 -22.17 16.01 -3.48
C PHE A 347 -23.10 15.07 -4.23
N LYS A 348 -23.48 15.46 -5.45
CA LYS A 348 -24.44 14.71 -6.27
C LYS A 348 -23.78 13.54 -7.02
N ASP A 349 -22.50 13.70 -7.34
CA ASP A 349 -21.68 12.71 -8.04
C ASP A 349 -20.32 12.57 -7.35
N HIS A 350 -19.79 11.35 -7.30
CA HIS A 350 -18.49 11.06 -6.69
C HIS A 350 -17.35 11.74 -7.45
N VAL A 351 -17.54 11.99 -8.75
CA VAL A 351 -16.61 12.75 -9.59
C VAL A 351 -16.37 14.18 -9.04
N GLU A 352 -17.38 14.82 -8.46
CA GLU A 352 -17.25 16.17 -7.88
C GLU A 352 -16.35 16.17 -6.63
N ILE A 353 -16.36 15.08 -5.86
CA ILE A 353 -15.52 14.89 -4.68
C ILE A 353 -14.05 14.81 -5.09
N PHE A 354 -13.75 13.99 -6.11
CA PHE A 354 -12.38 13.75 -6.58
C PHE A 354 -11.80 14.93 -7.37
N ASN A 355 -12.65 15.80 -7.91
CA ASN A 355 -12.20 17.06 -8.52
C ASN A 355 -11.89 18.16 -7.48
N LYS A 356 -12.51 18.11 -6.29
CA LYS A 356 -12.28 19.07 -5.20
C LYS A 356 -11.19 18.62 -4.21
N SER A 357 -11.04 17.32 -4.00
CA SER A 357 -10.11 16.72 -3.02
C SER A 357 -9.10 15.80 -3.71
N LYS A 358 -7.88 15.69 -3.18
CA LYS A 358 -6.87 14.77 -3.73
C LYS A 358 -7.14 13.34 -3.25
N GLU A 359 -7.17 12.39 -4.20
CA GLU A 359 -7.17 10.95 -3.90
C GLU A 359 -5.78 10.51 -3.42
N ILE A 360 -5.73 9.76 -2.32
CA ILE A 360 -4.49 9.21 -1.72
C ILE A 360 -4.68 7.73 -1.43
#